data_AF-A0AA35RMY3-F1
#
_entry.id   AF-A0AA35RMY3-F1
#
_cell.length_a   1.000
_cell.length_b   1.000
_cell.length_c   1.000
_cell.angle_alpha   90.00
_cell.angle_beta   90.00
_cell.angle_gamma   90.00
#
_symmetry.space_group_name_H-M   'P 1'
#
loop_
_entity.id
_entity.type
_entity.pdbx_description
1 polymer ?
#
loop_
_entity_poly.entity_id
_entity_poly.type
_entity_poly.pdbx_seq_one_letter_code
_entity_poly.pdbx_strand_id
1 'polypeptide(L)'
;MYQFLSQGYHFPDGPYVEYIGNIPADKRGQVLTDLNREATRLVKEAIPVGVRRNEKGERMVNVGGTECMCGGTHVQNTADIRYFTATKIKKNKKNVRVSYNLNGE
;
A
#
# COMPACT_ATOMS: atom_id res chain seq x y z
N MET A 1 0.79 -3.18 -14.95
CA MET A 1 0.32 -1.80 -14.68
C MET A 1 -0.84 -1.91 -13.71
N TYR A 2 -0.76 -1.36 -12.50
CA TYR A 2 -1.83 -1.49 -11.50
C TYR A 2 -3.06 -0.73 -11.99
N GLN A 3 -3.98 -1.47 -12.60
CA GLN A 3 -5.12 -0.91 -13.32
C GLN A 3 -6.11 -0.15 -12.42
N PHE A 4 -5.90 -0.21 -11.10
CA PHE A 4 -6.78 0.39 -10.10
C PHE A 4 -6.10 1.39 -9.17
N LEU A 5 -4.77 1.49 -9.07
CA LEU A 5 -4.12 2.52 -8.23
C LEU A 5 -4.01 3.82 -9.03
N SER A 6 -4.66 4.89 -8.58
CA SER A 6 -4.65 6.18 -9.28
C SER A 6 -3.64 7.18 -8.71
N GLN A 7 -3.38 7.15 -7.39
CA GLN A 7 -2.45 8.08 -6.75
C GLN A 7 -1.90 7.50 -5.44
N GLY A 8 -0.67 7.86 -5.08
CA GLY A 8 -0.08 7.60 -3.76
C GLY A 8 0.59 8.85 -3.21
N TYR A 9 0.50 9.05 -1.90
CA TYR A 9 1.18 10.08 -1.13
C TYR A 9 1.77 9.43 0.11
N HIS A 10 3.10 9.32 0.17
CA HIS A 10 3.80 8.49 1.15
C HIS A 10 4.72 9.33 2.06
N PHE A 11 4.24 10.50 2.49
CA PHE A 11 4.97 11.37 3.42
C PHE A 11 4.42 11.24 4.85
N PRO A 12 5.23 11.53 5.88
CA PRO A 12 4.82 11.34 7.28
C PRO A 12 3.54 12.08 7.69
N ASP A 13 3.28 13.23 7.07
CA ASP A 13 2.08 14.03 7.34
C ASP A 13 0.87 13.49 6.58
N GLY A 14 0.26 12.44 7.12
CA GLY A 14 -1.00 11.86 6.63
C GLY A 14 -0.88 11.11 5.30
N PRO A 15 -0.14 9.98 5.25
CA PRO A 15 0.02 9.25 4.01
C PRO A 15 -1.28 8.56 3.57
N TYR A 16 -1.44 8.42 2.26
CA TYR A 16 -2.62 7.80 1.66
C TYR A 16 -2.34 7.21 0.28
N VAL A 17 -3.23 6.33 -0.14
CA VAL A 17 -3.32 5.82 -1.51
C VAL A 17 -4.75 6.01 -2.03
N GLU A 18 -4.90 6.19 -3.34
CA GLU A 18 -6.19 6.27 -4.01
C GLU A 18 -6.35 5.16 -5.03
N TYR A 19 -7.50 4.51 -4.99
CA TYR A 19 -7.90 3.48 -5.93
C TYR A 19 -9.11 3.92 -6.75
N ILE A 20 -9.10 3.64 -8.06
CA ILE A 20 -10.25 3.83 -8.94
C ILE A 20 -11.38 2.90 -8.48
N GLY A 21 -12.59 3.45 -8.31
CA GLY A 21 -13.77 2.68 -7.93
C GLY A 21 -14.54 3.28 -6.77
N ASN A 22 -15.34 2.43 -6.10
CA ASN A 22 -16.20 2.84 -4.99
C ASN A 22 -16.33 1.71 -3.97
N ILE A 23 -16.15 2.06 -2.69
CA ILE A 23 -16.48 1.19 -1.56
C ILE A 23 -17.73 1.77 -0.88
N PRO A 24 -18.86 1.03 -0.87
CA PRO A 24 -20.08 1.43 -0.18
C PRO A 24 -19.81 1.78 1.29
N ALA A 25 -20.52 2.79 1.82
CA ALA A 25 -20.21 3.36 3.12
C ALA A 25 -20.32 2.32 4.26
N ASP A 26 -21.31 1.44 4.18
CA ASP A 26 -21.58 0.32 5.09
C ASP A 26 -20.48 -0.76 5.07
N LYS A 27 -19.73 -0.88 3.97
CA LYS A 27 -18.64 -1.87 3.84
C LYS A 27 -17.29 -1.34 4.33
N ARG A 28 -17.12 -0.02 4.49
CA ARG A 28 -15.82 0.59 4.81
C ARG A 28 -15.25 0.11 6.15
N GLY A 29 -16.10 -0.11 7.15
CA GLY A 29 -15.67 -0.64 8.46
C GLY A 29 -15.04 -2.03 8.31
N GLN A 30 -15.72 -2.94 7.63
CA GLN A 30 -15.22 -4.28 7.36
C GLN A 30 -13.93 -4.25 6.54
N VAL A 31 -13.87 -3.42 5.50
CA VAL A 31 -12.66 -3.31 4.66
C VAL A 31 -11.47 -2.78 5.46
N LEU A 32 -11.66 -1.82 6.38
CA LEU A 32 -10.58 -1.37 7.26
C LEU A 32 -10.06 -2.50 8.15
N THR A 33 -10.96 -3.29 8.74
CA THR A 33 -10.60 -4.46 9.54
C THR A 33 -9.79 -5.47 8.72
N ASP A 34 -10.25 -5.79 7.51
CA ASP A 34 -9.59 -6.75 6.64
C ASP A 34 -8.22 -6.24 6.16
N LEU A 35 -8.11 -4.96 5.78
CA LEU A 35 -6.84 -4.35 5.39
C LEU A 35 -5.80 -4.43 6.51
N ASN A 36 -6.20 -4.09 7.74
CA ASN A 36 -5.29 -4.13 8.88
C ASN A 36 -4.86 -5.56 9.25
N ARG A 37 -5.79 -6.52 9.18
CA ARG A 37 -5.49 -7.93 9.41
C ARG A 37 -4.48 -8.46 8.39
N GLU A 38 -4.73 -8.24 7.11
CA GLU A 38 -3.85 -8.72 6.04
C GLU A 38 -2.49 -8.00 6.05
N ALA A 39 -2.46 -6.68 6.27
CA ALA A 39 -1.20 -5.96 6.40
C ALA A 39 -0.36 -6.49 7.57
N THR A 40 -0.98 -6.76 8.72
CA THR A 40 -0.31 -7.37 9.87
C THR A 40 0.26 -8.75 9.54
N ARG A 41 -0.51 -9.58 8.81
CA ARG A 41 -0.05 -10.89 8.35
C ARG A 41 1.17 -10.76 7.43
N LEU A 42 1.11 -9.88 6.43
CA LEU A 42 2.19 -9.66 5.46
C LEU A 42 3.46 -9.09 6.11
N VAL A 43 3.34 -8.22 7.12
CA VAL A 43 4.49 -7.73 7.90
C VAL A 43 5.14 -8.88 8.68
N LYS A 44 4.34 -9.74 9.32
CA LYS A 44 4.84 -10.91 10.06
C LYS A 44 5.53 -11.95 9.18
N GLU A 45 5.11 -12.08 7.92
CA GLU A 45 5.70 -13.01 6.96
C GLU A 45 7.08 -12.58 6.45
N ALA A 46 7.53 -11.37 6.76
CA ALA A 46 8.85 -10.86 6.38
C ALA A 46 9.15 -11.05 4.86
N ILE A 47 8.17 -10.72 4.03
CA ILE A 47 8.21 -10.90 2.58
C ILE A 47 9.36 -10.07 2.01
N PRO A 48 10.32 -10.69 1.29
CA PRO A 48 11.43 -9.97 0.69
C PRO A 48 10.99 -8.95 -0.35
N VAL A 49 11.69 -7.82 -0.39
CA VAL A 49 11.55 -6.81 -1.43
C VAL A 49 12.63 -7.03 -2.48
N GLY A 50 12.22 -7.47 -3.67
CA GLY A 50 13.11 -7.63 -4.81
C GLY A 50 13.25 -6.32 -5.59
N VAL A 51 14.47 -6.00 -6.05
CA VAL A 51 14.71 -4.87 -6.95
C VAL A 51 15.47 -5.38 -8.17
N ARG A 52 14.97 -5.07 -9.37
CA ARG A 52 15.65 -5.41 -10.64
C ARG A 52 15.47 -4.31 -11.66
N ARG A 53 16.14 -4.45 -12.82
CA ARG A 53 15.86 -3.64 -14.01
C ARG A 53 15.17 -4.49 -15.06
N ASN A 54 14.22 -3.92 -15.78
CA ASN A 54 13.62 -4.57 -16.94
C ASN A 54 14.51 -4.40 -18.19
N GLU A 55 14.05 -4.94 -19.32
CA GLU A 55 14.77 -4.88 -20.61
C GLU A 55 15.08 -3.45 -21.10
N LYS A 56 14.28 -2.47 -20.65
CA LYS A 56 14.47 -1.04 -20.96
C LYS A 56 15.36 -0.33 -19.95
N GLY A 57 15.91 -1.05 -18.98
CA GLY A 57 16.75 -0.51 -17.91
C GLY A 57 15.98 0.19 -16.78
N GLU A 58 14.64 0.13 -16.78
CA GLU A 58 13.77 0.78 -15.79
C GLU A 58 13.76 -0.01 -14.48
N ARG A 59 13.81 0.69 -13.35
CA ARG A 59 13.84 0.07 -12.01
C ARG A 59 12.46 -0.49 -11.64
N MET A 60 12.44 -1.80 -11.39
CA MET A 60 11.29 -2.58 -10.93
C MET A 60 11.49 -2.99 -9.48
N VAL A 61 10.45 -2.84 -8.65
CA VAL A 61 10.38 -3.33 -7.28
C VAL A 61 9.31 -4.43 -7.22
N ASN A 62 9.61 -5.55 -6.59
CA ASN A 62 8.70 -6.67 -6.35
C ASN A 62 8.52 -6.87 -4.84
N VAL A 63 7.28 -6.98 -4.38
CA VAL A 63 6.96 -7.39 -3.01
C VAL A 63 5.88 -8.45 -3.08
N GLY A 64 6.17 -9.68 -2.65
CA GLY A 64 5.15 -10.76 -2.62
C GLY A 64 4.52 -11.04 -3.98
N GLY A 65 5.32 -11.04 -5.05
CA GLY A 65 4.83 -11.26 -6.43
C GLY A 65 4.19 -10.04 -7.09
N THR A 66 4.14 -8.91 -6.38
CA THR A 66 3.51 -7.68 -6.84
C THR A 66 4.58 -6.69 -7.34
N GLU A 67 4.55 -6.33 -8.63
CA GLU A 67 5.63 -5.58 -9.29
C GLU A 67 5.26 -4.16 -9.72
N CYS A 68 6.05 -3.17 -9.28
CA CYS A 68 5.87 -1.77 -9.62
C CYS A 68 7.16 -1.13 -10.16
N MET A 69 7.02 -0.18 -11.10
CA MET A 69 8.10 0.74 -11.44
C MET A 69 8.17 1.80 -10.34
N CYS A 70 9.27 1.83 -9.59
CA CYS A 70 9.44 2.78 -8.50
C CYS A 70 10.89 3.25 -8.40
N GLY A 71 11.08 4.56 -8.27
CA GLY A 71 12.38 5.20 -8.04
C GLY A 71 12.75 5.40 -6.57
N GLY A 72 11.85 5.11 -5.64
CA GLY A 72 12.06 5.33 -4.20
C GLY A 72 12.98 4.29 -3.54
N THR A 73 13.50 4.64 -2.37
CA THR A 73 14.24 3.73 -1.49
C THR A 73 13.25 2.86 -0.73
N HIS A 74 13.35 1.54 -0.91
CA HIS A 74 12.51 0.56 -0.21
C HIS A 74 13.31 -0.19 0.86
N VAL A 75 12.59 -0.64 1.88
CA VAL A 75 13.11 -1.59 2.89
C VAL A 75 13.45 -2.95 2.27
N GLN A 76 14.18 -3.80 2.98
CA GLN A 76 14.64 -5.09 2.45
C GLN A 76 13.55 -6.17 2.50
N ASN A 77 12.65 -6.09 3.48
CA ASN A 77 11.51 -6.99 3.62
C ASN A 77 10.35 -6.28 4.34
N THR A 78 9.15 -6.85 4.30
CA THR A 78 7.95 -6.24 4.91
C THR A 78 8.00 -6.13 6.43
N ALA A 79 8.84 -6.91 7.14
CA ALA A 79 8.95 -6.81 8.60
C ALA A 79 9.60 -5.49 9.04
N ASP A 80 10.44 -4.88 8.19
CA ASP A 80 11.07 -3.58 8.45
C ASP A 80 10.05 -2.42 8.49
N ILE A 81 8.84 -2.62 7.96
CA ILE A 81 7.73 -1.65 8.08
C ILE A 81 7.28 -1.53 9.54
N ARG A 82 7.39 -2.63 10.30
CA ARG A 82 7.03 -2.79 11.72
C ARG A 82 5.54 -2.59 12.00
N TYR A 83 5.04 -1.38 11.84
CA TYR A 83 3.68 -1.00 12.16
C TYR A 83 2.99 -0.46 10.91
N PHE A 84 1.76 -0.92 10.68
CA PHE A 84 0.90 -0.40 9.63
C PHE A 84 -0.54 -0.41 10.13
N THR A 85 -1.19 0.74 10.03
CA THR A 85 -2.61 0.87 10.36
C THR A 85 -3.31 1.72 9.32
N ALA A 86 -4.18 1.12 8.52
CA ALA A 86 -5.17 1.83 7.74
C ALA A 86 -6.17 2.51 8.69
N THR A 87 -6.26 3.84 8.60
CA THR A 87 -7.01 4.67 9.55
C THR A 87 -8.37 5.08 9.02
N LYS A 88 -8.48 5.33 7.71
CA LYS A 88 -9.69 5.93 7.13
C LYS A 88 -9.87 5.57 5.66
N ILE A 89 -11.10 5.22 5.30
CA ILE A 89 -11.53 5.08 3.90
C ILE A 89 -12.54 6.18 3.56
N LYS A 90 -12.24 6.99 2.54
CA LYS A 90 -13.12 8.09 2.09
C LYS A 90 -13.30 8.03 0.58
N LYS A 91 -14.54 8.23 0.11
CA LYS A 91 -14.81 8.44 -1.32
C LYS A 91 -14.19 9.77 -1.77
N ASN A 92 -13.45 9.75 -2.86
CA ASN A 92 -12.90 10.94 -3.52
C ASN A 92 -13.23 10.91 -5.01
N LYS A 93 -14.28 11.62 -5.43
CA LYS A 93 -14.78 11.62 -6.82
C LYS A 93 -15.02 10.18 -7.34
N LYS A 94 -14.25 9.74 -8.34
CA LYS A 94 -14.28 8.39 -8.95
C LYS A 94 -13.36 7.39 -8.24
N ASN A 95 -12.67 7.84 -7.20
CA ASN A 95 -11.69 7.07 -6.45
C ASN A 95 -12.15 6.85 -5.01
N VAL A 96 -11.44 5.96 -4.34
CA VAL A 96 -11.48 5.71 -2.91
C VAL A 96 -10.10 5.98 -2.35
N ARG A 97 -10.02 6.88 -1.38
CA ARG A 97 -8.80 7.17 -0.63
C ARG A 97 -8.73 6.29 0.61
N VAL A 98 -7.61 5.62 0.80
CA VAL A 98 -7.25 4.89 2.02
C VAL A 98 -6.08 5.63 2.66
N SER A 99 -6.32 6.22 3.83
CA SER A 99 -5.27 6.82 4.66
C SER A 99 -4.71 5.78 5.62
N TYR A 100 -3.43 5.89 5.93
CA TYR A 100 -2.76 4.97 6.84
C TYR A 100 -1.71 5.69 7.70
N ASN A 101 -1.22 5.01 8.73
CA ASN A 101 -0.11 5.42 9.57
C ASN A 101 0.91 4.28 9.67
N LEU A 102 2.18 4.64 9.91
CA LEU A 102 3.28 3.69 10.14
C LEU A 102 3.82 3.75 11.58
N ASN A 103 3.12 4.47 12.46
CA ASN A 103 3.52 4.64 13.85
C ASN A 103 2.93 3.50 14.68
N GLY A 104 3.74 2.90 15.55
CA GLY A 104 3.27 1.98 16.58
C GLY A 104 2.87 2.78 17.81
N GLU A 105 1.60 3.16 17.89
CA GLU A 105 0.96 3.56 19.16
C GLU A 105 0.12 2.39 19.70
#